data_AF-A0A1G6W128-F1
#
_entry.id   AF-A0A1G6W128-F1
#
_cell.length_a   1.000
_cell.length_b   1.000
_cell.length_c   1.000
_cell.angle_alpha   90.00
_cell.angle_beta   90.00
_cell.angle_gamma   90.00
#
_symmetry.space_group_name_H-M   'P 1'
#
loop_
_entity.id
_entity.type
_entity.pdbx_description
1 polymer ?
#
loop_
_entity_poly.entity_id
_entity_poly.type
_entity_poly.pdbx_seq_one_letter_code
_entity_poly.pdbx_strand_id
1 'polypeptide(L)'
;MIYKHLRDNLIYFIEAVGFVKVGQLVSLFSDEADKNTIQQALSQLVRSCVFKQDGDLIISGREVKIADSFAKRRIKALWVVSSIGSKQIIDLSRLSFPRCFLILLKDDRAIELSSCETVQEAWQAQVRYENEKISNGEYKIVRTVLVPNRDVGEELKNFYFNNFCLLDKERKPIFYTWERG
;
A
#
# COMPACT_ATOMS: atom_id res chain seq x y z
N MET A 1 11.89 3.90 7.25
CA MET A 1 11.78 2.65 8.02
C MET A 1 12.27 2.79 9.46
N ILE A 2 11.78 1.89 10.32
CA ILE A 2 11.87 1.95 11.78
C ILE A 2 13.17 1.31 12.32
N TYR A 3 13.69 0.27 11.68
CA TYR A 3 14.84 -0.49 12.16
C TYR A 3 16.11 -0.23 11.35
N LYS A 4 17.27 -0.43 12.00
CA LYS A 4 18.61 -0.24 11.39
C LYS A 4 18.94 -1.28 10.31
N HIS A 5 18.35 -2.48 10.40
CA HIS A 5 18.69 -3.59 9.53
C HIS A 5 17.56 -3.90 8.53
N LEU A 6 17.92 -4.09 7.26
CA LEU A 6 17.01 -4.45 6.17
C LEU A 6 16.15 -5.67 6.52
N ARG A 7 16.72 -6.68 7.18
CA ARG A 7 16.00 -7.89 7.58
C ARG A 7 14.83 -7.58 8.51
N ASP A 8 15.05 -6.72 9.52
CA ASP A 8 14.02 -6.36 10.49
C ASP A 8 12.93 -5.51 9.84
N ASN A 9 13.33 -4.60 8.94
CA ASN A 9 12.40 -3.80 8.14
C ASN A 9 11.55 -4.65 7.20
N LEU A 10 12.13 -5.68 6.57
CA LEU A 10 11.40 -6.65 5.75
C LEU A 10 10.38 -7.41 6.59
N ILE A 11 10.79 -7.93 7.76
CA ILE A 11 9.87 -8.64 8.67
C ILE A 11 8.72 -7.74 9.06
N TYR A 12 9.03 -6.53 9.56
CA TYR A 12 8.03 -5.55 9.97
C TYR A 12 7.03 -5.27 8.85
N PHE A 13 7.53 -4.96 7.66
CA PHE A 13 6.68 -4.60 6.54
C PHE A 13 5.79 -5.76 6.10
N ILE A 14 6.34 -6.98 5.95
CA ILE A 14 5.59 -8.17 5.54
C ILE A 14 4.49 -8.48 6.57
N GLU A 15 4.80 -8.39 7.87
CA GLU A 15 3.81 -8.58 8.93
C GLU A 15 2.73 -7.50 8.93
N ALA A 16 3.11 -6.24 8.67
CA ALA A 16 2.18 -5.14 8.59
C ALA A 16 1.18 -5.32 7.44
N VAL A 17 1.62 -5.81 6.28
CA VAL A 17 0.76 -5.92 5.07
C VAL A 17 0.09 -7.28 4.89
N GLY A 18 0.64 -8.33 5.50
CA GLY A 18 0.16 -9.72 5.42
C GLY A 18 0.53 -10.44 4.13
N PHE A 19 0.32 -9.81 2.96
CA PHE A 19 0.63 -10.36 1.64
C PHE A 19 1.38 -9.37 0.78
N VAL A 20 2.49 -9.80 0.17
CA VAL A 20 3.32 -8.92 -0.66
C VAL A 20 4.05 -9.69 -1.74
N LYS A 21 4.14 -9.11 -2.95
CA LYS A 21 4.93 -9.69 -4.03
C LYS A 21 6.42 -9.37 -3.88
N VAL A 22 7.29 -10.27 -4.31
CA VAL A 22 8.75 -10.04 -4.29
C VAL A 22 9.12 -8.73 -5.01
N GLY A 23 8.50 -8.44 -6.15
CA GLY A 23 8.74 -7.21 -6.90
C GLY A 23 8.35 -5.93 -6.14
N GLN A 24 7.35 -6.00 -5.26
CA GLN A 24 6.95 -4.88 -4.39
C GLN A 24 8.00 -4.60 -3.33
N LEU A 25 8.51 -5.65 -2.68
CA LEU A 25 9.62 -5.51 -1.72
C LEU A 25 10.88 -4.95 -2.38
N VAL A 26 11.23 -5.46 -3.57
CA VAL A 26 12.39 -4.94 -4.31
C VAL A 26 12.19 -3.47 -4.66
N SER A 27 11.01 -3.07 -5.14
CA SER A 27 10.73 -1.67 -5.45
C SER A 27 10.82 -0.79 -4.19
N LEU A 28 10.20 -1.23 -3.10
CA LEU A 28 10.12 -0.47 -1.86
C LEU A 28 11.49 -0.24 -1.23
N PHE A 29 12.32 -1.28 -1.15
CA PHE A 29 13.62 -1.24 -0.47
C PHE A 29 14.80 -0.93 -1.39
N SER A 30 14.54 -0.59 -2.66
CA SER A 30 15.57 -0.26 -3.65
C SER A 30 16.42 0.97 -3.28
N ASP A 31 15.91 1.81 -2.38
CA ASP A 31 16.61 2.95 -1.80
C ASP A 31 17.52 2.57 -0.62
N GLU A 32 17.35 1.38 -0.03
CA GLU A 32 18.16 0.83 1.05
C GLU A 32 19.22 -0.19 0.57
N ALA A 33 18.88 -1.02 -0.42
CA ALA A 33 19.77 -2.08 -0.92
C ALA A 33 19.49 -2.45 -2.38
N ASP A 34 20.47 -3.07 -3.03
CA ASP A 34 20.27 -3.61 -4.37
C ASP A 34 19.34 -4.84 -4.36
N LYS A 35 18.79 -5.15 -5.55
CA LYS A 35 17.84 -6.26 -5.75
C LYS A 35 18.37 -7.60 -5.23
N ASN A 36 19.64 -7.94 -5.46
CA ASN A 36 20.19 -9.23 -5.07
C ASN A 36 20.26 -9.33 -3.54
N THR A 37 20.70 -8.26 -2.88
CA THR A 37 20.74 -8.18 -1.41
C THR A 37 19.35 -8.36 -0.79
N ILE A 38 18.33 -7.68 -1.34
CA ILE A 38 16.94 -7.81 -0.88
C ILE A 38 16.43 -9.25 -1.06
N GLN A 39 16.66 -9.85 -2.24
CA GLN A 39 16.22 -11.20 -2.55
C GLN A 39 16.93 -12.26 -1.70
N GLN A 40 18.22 -12.08 -1.40
CA GLN A 40 18.97 -12.95 -0.50
C GLN A 40 18.41 -12.90 0.92
N ALA A 41 18.19 -11.69 1.46
CA ALA A 41 17.59 -11.50 2.78
C ALA A 41 16.20 -12.15 2.86
N LEU A 42 15.37 -11.96 1.84
CA LEU A 42 14.05 -12.58 1.76
C LEU A 42 14.12 -14.11 1.69
N SER A 43 15.05 -14.65 0.90
CA SER A 43 15.25 -16.10 0.78
C SER A 43 15.65 -16.73 2.12
N GLN A 44 16.47 -16.05 2.91
CA GLN A 44 16.81 -16.50 4.27
C GLN A 44 15.58 -16.52 5.18
N LEU A 45 14.74 -15.48 5.14
CA LEU A 45 13.50 -15.42 5.93
C LEU A 45 12.51 -16.55 5.58
N VAL A 46 12.37 -16.87 4.28
CA VAL A 46 11.54 -17.99 3.82
C VAL A 46 12.13 -19.33 4.26
N ARG A 47 13.44 -19.54 4.10
CA ARG A 47 14.13 -20.77 4.53
C ARG A 47 14.07 -21.00 6.04
N SER A 48 14.09 -19.93 6.82
CA SER A 48 13.91 -19.98 8.28
C SER A 48 12.44 -20.12 8.71
N CYS A 49 11.52 -20.37 7.77
CA CYS A 49 10.08 -20.52 8.00
C CYS A 49 9.42 -19.32 8.69
N VAL A 50 10.02 -18.13 8.61
CA VAL A 50 9.41 -16.89 9.10
C VAL A 50 8.20 -16.53 8.23
N PHE A 51 8.34 -16.72 6.91
CA PHE A 51 7.30 -16.47 5.93
C PHE A 51 7.11 -17.65 5.00
N LYS A 52 5.89 -17.79 4.47
CA LYS A 52 5.60 -18.74 3.38
C LYS A 52 5.74 -18.03 2.04
N GLN A 53 6.17 -18.78 1.03
CA GLN A 53 6.26 -18.29 -0.34
C GLN A 53 5.42 -19.18 -1.27
N ASP A 54 4.60 -18.55 -2.10
CA ASP A 54 3.83 -19.18 -3.17
C ASP A 54 4.09 -18.41 -4.47
N GLY A 55 4.94 -18.97 -5.34
CA GLY A 55 5.43 -18.29 -6.54
C GLY A 55 6.13 -16.96 -6.22
N ASP A 56 5.58 -15.85 -6.71
CA ASP A 56 6.09 -14.49 -6.48
C ASP A 56 5.53 -13.83 -5.21
N LEU A 57 4.66 -14.52 -4.48
CA LEU A 57 3.95 -13.98 -3.32
C LEU A 57 4.57 -14.48 -2.01
N ILE A 58 4.80 -13.53 -1.10
CA ILE A 58 5.23 -13.76 0.27
C ILE A 58 4.03 -13.56 1.19
N ILE A 59 3.85 -14.50 2.12
CA ILE A 59 2.70 -14.60 3.00
C ILE A 59 3.20 -14.59 4.45
N SER A 60 2.72 -13.63 5.26
CA SER A 60 2.92 -13.64 6.71
C SER A 60 2.37 -14.95 7.29
N GLY A 61 3.09 -15.56 8.23
CA GLY A 61 2.66 -16.80 8.89
C GLY A 61 1.32 -16.68 9.63
N ARG A 62 0.85 -15.45 9.90
CA ARG A 62 -0.43 -15.15 10.54
C ARG A 62 -1.62 -15.15 9.59
N GLU A 63 -1.37 -15.17 8.28
CA GLU A 63 -2.41 -15.10 7.26
C GLU A 63 -2.78 -16.49 6.72
N VAL A 64 -4.09 -16.75 6.62
CA VAL A 64 -4.58 -18.11 6.31
C VAL A 64 -5.15 -18.23 4.88
N LYS A 65 -5.68 -17.16 4.25
CA LYS A 65 -6.25 -17.24 2.88
C LYS A 65 -6.19 -15.92 2.08
N ILE A 66 -5.79 -16.02 0.81
CA ILE A 66 -5.83 -14.95 -0.22
C ILE A 66 -7.16 -14.95 -1.02
N ALA A 67 -8.06 -15.89 -0.71
CA ALA A 67 -9.27 -16.11 -1.50
C ALA A 67 -10.23 -14.90 -1.52
N ASP A 68 -10.08 -13.96 -0.58
CA ASP A 68 -10.90 -12.75 -0.53
C ASP A 68 -10.49 -11.74 -1.62
N SER A 69 -11.49 -11.25 -2.36
CA SER A 69 -11.40 -10.10 -3.26
C SER A 69 -10.63 -8.92 -2.64
N PHE A 70 -10.79 -8.69 -1.35
CA PHE A 70 -10.12 -7.58 -0.67
C PHE A 70 -8.60 -7.79 -0.50
N ALA A 71 -8.14 -9.03 -0.30
CA ALA A 71 -6.71 -9.32 -0.27
C ALA A 71 -6.05 -8.97 -1.61
N LYS A 72 -6.71 -9.31 -2.73
CA LYS A 72 -6.26 -8.94 -4.08
C LYS A 72 -6.22 -7.41 -4.27
N ARG A 73 -7.22 -6.68 -3.75
CA ARG A 73 -7.25 -5.20 -3.77
C ARG A 73 -6.07 -4.60 -3.01
N ARG A 74 -5.75 -5.13 -1.82
CA ARG A 74 -4.60 -4.70 -1.02
C ARG A 74 -3.28 -5.00 -1.73
N ILE A 75 -3.11 -6.20 -2.29
CA ILE A 75 -1.92 -6.53 -3.10
C ILE A 75 -1.77 -5.55 -4.28
N LYS A 76 -2.87 -5.19 -4.96
CA LYS A 76 -2.84 -4.18 -6.04
C LYS A 76 -2.44 -2.80 -5.52
N ALA A 77 -3.07 -2.33 -4.44
CA ALA A 77 -2.79 -1.04 -3.80
C ALA A 77 -1.35 -0.95 -3.26
N LEU A 78 -0.76 -2.08 -2.86
CA LEU A 78 0.59 -2.11 -2.31
C LEU A 78 1.67 -1.70 -3.32
N TRP A 79 1.39 -1.71 -4.63
CA TRP A 79 2.28 -1.09 -5.62
C TRP A 79 2.42 0.42 -5.44
N VAL A 80 1.35 1.10 -5.03
CA VAL A 80 1.40 2.53 -4.70
C VAL A 80 2.33 2.74 -3.51
N VAL A 81 2.16 1.95 -2.44
CA VAL A 81 3.03 1.99 -1.25
C VAL A 81 4.49 1.71 -1.62
N SER A 82 4.72 0.70 -2.46
CA SER A 82 6.08 0.29 -2.88
C SER A 82 6.79 1.36 -3.70
N SER A 83 6.06 2.20 -4.42
CA SER A 83 6.63 3.31 -5.19
C SER A 83 7.11 4.50 -4.35
N ILE A 84 6.66 4.59 -3.09
CA ILE A 84 7.03 5.69 -2.17
C ILE A 84 8.50 5.56 -1.73
N GLY A 85 8.99 4.34 -1.59
CA GLY A 85 10.32 4.04 -1.07
C GLY A 85 10.38 3.95 0.45
N SER A 86 11.19 3.01 0.94
CA SER A 86 11.27 2.64 2.35
C SER A 86 11.79 3.77 3.25
N LYS A 87 12.68 4.63 2.73
CA LYS A 87 13.23 5.76 3.49
C LYS A 87 12.21 6.85 3.79
N GLN A 88 11.13 6.94 3.01
CA GLN A 88 10.07 7.95 3.22
C GLN A 88 9.00 7.47 4.19
N ILE A 89 8.79 6.16 4.31
CA ILE A 89 7.76 5.58 5.18
C ILE A 89 8.26 5.51 6.63
N ILE A 90 7.48 6.10 7.54
CA ILE A 90 7.63 5.94 8.98
C ILE A 90 6.89 4.68 9.42
N ASP A 91 5.60 4.59 9.08
CA ASP A 91 4.74 3.50 9.51
C ASP A 91 3.67 3.16 8.45
N LEU A 92 3.13 1.95 8.54
CA LEU A 92 2.12 1.41 7.65
C LEU A 92 1.11 0.56 8.41
N SER A 93 -0.16 0.93 8.31
CA SER A 93 -1.27 0.20 8.90
C SER A 93 -2.26 -0.30 7.85
N ARG A 94 -2.83 -1.49 8.07
CA ARG A 94 -3.91 -2.03 7.24
C ARG A 94 -5.24 -1.42 7.65
N LEU A 95 -6.07 -1.12 6.66
CA LEU A 95 -7.43 -0.65 6.86
C LEU A 95 -8.44 -1.70 6.35
N SER A 96 -9.70 -1.50 6.72
CA SER A 96 -10.83 -2.31 6.26
C SER A 96 -11.36 -1.81 4.91
N PHE A 97 -11.81 -2.75 4.07
CA PHE A 97 -12.38 -2.46 2.75
C PHE A 97 -13.41 -1.32 2.78
N PRO A 98 -13.41 -0.42 1.77
CA PRO A 98 -12.51 -0.37 0.60
C PRO A 98 -11.15 0.32 0.83
N ARG A 99 -10.91 0.79 2.05
CA ARG A 99 -9.64 1.39 2.44
C ARG A 99 -8.60 0.30 2.61
N CYS A 100 -7.43 0.47 2.00
CA CYS A 100 -6.39 -0.55 1.99
C CYS A 100 -5.34 -0.27 3.06
N PHE A 101 -4.78 0.94 3.06
CA PHE A 101 -3.62 1.28 3.89
C PHE A 101 -3.69 2.71 4.41
N LEU A 102 -3.17 2.92 5.61
CA LEU A 102 -2.73 4.21 6.12
C LEU A 102 -1.19 4.20 6.15
N ILE A 103 -0.57 5.15 5.46
CA ILE A 103 0.89 5.25 5.34
C ILE A 103 1.34 6.56 5.98
N LEU A 104 2.16 6.51 7.02
CA LEU A 104 2.76 7.70 7.64
C LEU A 104 4.11 7.99 6.99
N LEU A 105 4.32 9.24 6.57
CA LEU A 105 5.51 9.68 5.85
C LEU A 105 6.35 10.64 6.68
N LYS A 106 7.64 10.72 6.38
CA LYS A 106 8.60 11.62 7.06
C LYS A 106 8.34 13.11 6.92
N ASP A 107 7.51 13.52 5.97
CA ASP A 107 7.16 14.91 5.72
C ASP A 107 5.81 15.30 6.35
N ASP A 108 5.47 14.66 7.47
CA ASP A 108 4.26 14.88 8.27
C ASP A 108 2.95 14.68 7.48
N ARG A 109 3.00 13.96 6.36
CA ARG A 109 1.83 13.53 5.59
C ARG A 109 1.43 12.10 5.94
N ALA A 110 0.13 11.87 6.03
CA ALA A 110 -0.45 10.53 6.09
C ALA A 110 -1.20 10.25 4.79
N ILE A 111 -0.87 9.19 4.07
CA ILE A 111 -1.65 8.77 2.90
C ILE A 111 -2.67 7.73 3.34
N GLU A 112 -3.95 8.06 3.17
CA GLU A 112 -5.04 7.08 3.29
C GLU A 112 -5.37 6.58 1.89
N LEU A 113 -4.95 5.34 1.60
CA LEU A 113 -5.03 4.72 0.29
C LEU A 113 -6.23 3.78 0.21
N SER A 114 -7.17 4.08 -0.68
CA SER A 114 -8.27 3.20 -1.07
C SER A 114 -8.05 2.58 -2.44
N SER A 115 -8.67 1.43 -2.70
CA SER A 115 -8.64 0.76 -4.00
C SER A 115 -10.06 0.43 -4.41
N CYS A 116 -10.57 1.18 -5.38
CA CYS A 116 -11.96 1.18 -5.79
C CYS A 116 -12.04 0.91 -7.31
N GLU A 117 -12.78 -0.12 -7.72
CA GLU A 117 -13.03 -0.39 -9.14
C GLU A 117 -14.31 0.26 -9.66
N THR A 118 -15.18 0.72 -8.75
CA THR A 118 -16.44 1.35 -9.11
C THR A 118 -16.66 2.62 -8.29
N VAL A 119 -17.50 3.51 -8.81
CA VAL A 119 -17.96 4.71 -8.09
C VAL A 119 -18.67 4.33 -6.78
N GLN A 120 -19.40 3.21 -6.76
CA GLN A 120 -20.07 2.73 -5.55
C GLN A 120 -19.07 2.34 -4.44
N GLU A 121 -17.95 1.71 -4.79
CA GLU A 121 -16.89 1.41 -3.82
C GLU A 121 -16.23 2.70 -3.32
N ALA A 122 -16.04 3.69 -4.20
CA ALA A 122 -15.51 4.99 -3.81
C ALA A 122 -16.45 5.73 -2.85
N TRP A 123 -17.76 5.60 -3.04
CA TRP A 123 -18.78 6.11 -2.11
C TRP A 123 -18.67 5.47 -0.73
N GLN A 124 -18.52 4.14 -0.68
CA GLN A 124 -18.31 3.43 0.59
C GLN A 124 -17.03 3.90 1.31
N ALA A 125 -15.95 4.18 0.57
CA ALA A 125 -14.72 4.72 1.14
C ALA A 125 -14.96 6.09 1.77
N GLN A 126 -15.64 6.98 1.05
CA GLN A 126 -15.98 8.31 1.52
C GLN A 126 -16.81 8.27 2.80
N VAL A 127 -17.89 7.47 2.84
CA VAL A 127 -18.72 7.32 4.03
C VAL A 127 -17.88 6.87 5.23
N ARG A 128 -16.91 5.98 5.04
CA ARG A 128 -15.99 5.60 6.13
C ARG A 128 -15.07 6.74 6.56
N TYR A 129 -14.57 7.56 5.64
CA TYR A 129 -13.75 8.73 6.00
C TYR A 129 -14.50 9.75 6.86
N GLU A 130 -15.80 9.91 6.63
CA GLU A 130 -16.65 10.82 7.38
C GLU A 130 -16.96 10.28 8.79
N ASN A 131 -17.08 8.96 8.94
CA ASN A 131 -17.54 8.32 10.19
C ASN A 131 -16.41 7.76 11.06
N GLU A 132 -15.26 7.43 10.50
CA GLU A 132 -14.17 6.75 11.22
C GLU A 132 -12.98 7.69 11.37
N LYS A 133 -12.78 8.22 12.58
CA LYS A 133 -11.55 8.96 12.91
C LYS A 133 -10.38 7.99 13.00
N ILE A 134 -9.42 8.14 12.08
CA ILE A 134 -8.13 7.46 12.18
C ILE A 134 -7.25 8.28 13.12
N SER A 135 -6.71 7.63 14.16
CA SER A 135 -5.64 8.22 14.95
C SER A 135 -4.38 8.30 14.10
N ASN A 136 -3.92 9.51 13.83
CA ASN A 136 -2.81 9.77 12.92
C ASN A 136 -1.80 10.77 13.49
N GLY A 137 -1.81 11.04 14.80
CA GLY A 137 -0.74 11.79 15.49
C GLY A 137 -0.42 13.18 14.93
N GLU A 138 -1.41 13.92 14.43
CA GLU A 138 -1.31 15.27 13.82
C GLU A 138 -0.89 15.34 12.34
N TYR A 139 -0.73 14.20 11.67
CA TYR A 139 -0.30 14.19 10.26
C TYR A 139 -1.37 14.77 9.32
N LYS A 140 -0.95 15.45 8.25
CA LYS A 140 -1.88 15.93 7.21
C LYS A 140 -2.35 14.76 6.35
N ILE A 141 -3.63 14.42 6.42
CA ILE A 141 -4.20 13.31 5.64
C ILE A 141 -4.36 13.71 4.17
N VAL A 142 -3.75 12.92 3.29
CA VAL A 142 -3.94 12.91 1.84
C VAL A 142 -4.68 11.64 1.48
N ARG A 143 -5.93 11.78 1.03
CA ARG A 143 -6.78 10.68 0.62
C ARG A 143 -6.56 10.39 -0.86
N THR A 144 -6.01 9.23 -1.15
CA THR A 144 -5.70 8.76 -2.50
C THR A 144 -6.57 7.57 -2.83
N VAL A 145 -7.14 7.55 -4.03
CA VAL A 145 -7.89 6.39 -4.54
C VAL A 145 -7.19 5.79 -5.75
N LEU A 146 -6.89 4.49 -5.67
CA LEU A 146 -6.46 3.71 -6.82
C LEU A 146 -7.70 3.23 -7.58
N VAL A 147 -7.78 3.59 -8.86
CA VAL A 147 -8.91 3.28 -9.76
C VAL A 147 -8.44 2.48 -10.98
N PRO A 148 -9.34 1.78 -11.70
CA PRO A 148 -8.97 0.95 -12.86
C PRO A 148 -8.62 1.76 -14.10
N ASN A 149 -9.27 2.90 -14.28
CA ASN A 149 -9.15 3.72 -15.48
C ASN A 149 -9.48 5.18 -15.15
N ARG A 150 -9.19 6.06 -16.12
CA ARG A 150 -9.38 7.49 -15.96
C ARG A 150 -10.85 7.88 -15.82
N ASP A 151 -11.76 7.23 -16.55
CA ASP A 151 -13.18 7.56 -16.53
C ASP A 151 -13.75 7.45 -15.11
N VAL A 152 -13.48 6.33 -14.43
CA VAL A 152 -13.85 6.15 -13.02
C VAL A 152 -13.20 7.22 -12.15
N GLY A 153 -11.92 7.57 -12.38
CA GLY A 153 -11.23 8.62 -11.64
C GLY A 153 -11.86 10.00 -11.78
N GLU A 154 -12.25 10.41 -12.99
CA GLU A 154 -12.86 11.71 -13.23
C GLU A 154 -14.25 11.83 -12.58
N GLU A 155 -15.02 10.73 -12.52
CA GLU A 155 -16.31 10.68 -11.81
C GLU A 155 -16.18 10.95 -10.29
N LEU A 156 -15.00 10.73 -9.71
CA LEU A 156 -14.74 10.94 -8.28
C LEU A 156 -14.35 12.37 -7.91
N LYS A 157 -14.33 13.32 -8.86
CA LYS A 157 -13.91 14.71 -8.60
C LYS A 157 -14.64 15.37 -7.42
N ASN A 158 -15.92 15.04 -7.22
CA ASN A 158 -16.77 15.62 -6.18
C ASN A 158 -16.73 14.83 -4.85
N PHE A 159 -15.89 13.80 -4.75
CA PHE A 159 -15.75 12.99 -3.55
C PHE A 159 -14.68 13.56 -2.61
N TYR A 160 -14.56 12.99 -1.42
CA TYR A 160 -13.63 13.45 -0.37
C TYR A 160 -12.14 13.10 -0.62
N PHE A 161 -11.80 12.59 -1.81
CA PHE A 161 -10.42 12.29 -2.18
C PHE A 161 -9.66 13.55 -2.60
N ASN A 162 -8.36 13.58 -2.32
CA ASN A 162 -7.47 14.64 -2.77
C ASN A 162 -6.96 14.38 -4.20
N ASN A 163 -6.72 13.11 -4.52
CA ASN A 163 -6.27 12.67 -5.84
C ASN A 163 -6.71 11.23 -6.12
N PHE A 164 -6.64 10.85 -7.40
CA PHE A 164 -6.71 9.45 -7.81
C PHE A 164 -5.39 9.03 -8.46
N CYS A 165 -5.16 7.73 -8.53
CA CYS A 165 -4.02 7.16 -9.24
C CYS A 165 -4.42 5.94 -10.06
N LEU A 166 -3.65 5.71 -11.11
CA LEU A 166 -3.70 4.52 -11.97
C LEU A 166 -2.36 3.80 -11.87
N LEU A 167 -2.35 2.48 -12.02
CA LEU A 167 -1.09 1.75 -12.21
C LEU A 167 -0.81 1.63 -13.71
N ASP A 168 0.38 2.00 -14.13
CA ASP A 168 0.84 1.77 -15.50
C ASP A 168 1.15 0.27 -15.75
N LYS A 169 1.66 -0.03 -16.96
CA LYS A 169 2.03 -1.39 -17.35
C LYS A 169 3.16 -1.98 -16.51
N GLU A 170 4.02 -1.14 -15.94
CA GLU A 170 5.13 -1.52 -15.06
C GLU A 170 4.73 -1.50 -13.58
N ARG A 171 3.45 -1.28 -13.26
CA ARG A 171 2.92 -1.15 -11.90
C ARG A 171 3.43 0.08 -11.15
N LYS A 172 3.86 1.13 -11.86
CA LYS A 172 4.13 2.43 -11.28
C LYS A 172 2.84 3.26 -11.20
N PRO A 173 2.57 3.95 -10.07
CA PRO A 173 1.40 4.80 -9.98
C PRO A 173 1.59 6.10 -10.75
N ILE A 174 0.57 6.48 -11.52
CA ILE A 174 0.42 7.79 -12.16
C ILE A 174 -0.67 8.53 -11.38
N PHE A 175 -0.31 9.66 -10.79
CA PHE A 175 -1.21 10.45 -9.95
C PHE A 175 -1.88 11.57 -10.73
N TYR A 176 -3.16 11.76 -10.47
CA TYR A 176 -3.98 12.82 -11.05
C TYR A 176 -4.63 13.60 -9.91
N THR A 177 -4.37 14.90 -9.86
CA THR A 177 -4.99 15.80 -8.88
C THR A 177 -6.09 16.57 -9.59
N TRP A 178 -7.27 16.65 -8.97
CA TRP A 178 -8.33 17.49 -9.51
C TRP A 178 -8.05 18.95 -9.17
N GLU A 179 -8.13 19.83 -10.17
CA GLU A 179 -8.24 21.26 -9.94
C GLU A 179 -9.61 21.54 -9.31
N ARG A 180 -9.60 21.95 -8.04
CA ARG A 180 -10.78 22.46 -7.34
C ARG A 180 -10.80 23.97 -7.56
N GLY A 181 -11.74 24.43 -8.39
CA GLY A 181 -12.02 25.86 -8.61
C GLY A 181 -12.72 26.50 -7.43
#